data_AF-X0VQR4-F1
#
_entry.id   AF-X0VQR4-F1
#
_cell.length_a   1.000
_cell.length_b   1.000
_cell.length_c   1.000
_cell.angle_alpha   90.00
_cell.angle_beta   90.00
_cell.angle_gamma   90.00
#
_symmetry.space_group_name_H-M   'P 1'
#
loop_
_entity.id
_entity.type
_entity.pdbx_description
1 polymer ?
#
loop_
_entity_poly.entity_id
_entity_poly.type
_entity_poly.pdbx_seq_one_letter_code
_entity_poly.pdbx_strand_id
1 'polypeptide(L)'
;PIHTSKKFAHFVGLPDIILQGTATLAFAVKEIINTESEGDPNRVREIACNFSGMVSPDSNISIQVKKKKETGNSKEIFFEVYNHENQKAIRNGYILLKK
;
A
#
# COMPACT_ATOMS: atom_id res chain seq x y z
N PRO A 1 -7.21 -17.33 11.55
CA PRO A 1 -7.15 -16.36 10.43
C PRO A 1 -7.70 -14.97 10.80
N ILE A 2 -6.83 -13.96 10.88
CA ILE A 2 -7.16 -12.60 11.36
C ILE A 2 -7.95 -11.73 10.35
N HIS A 3 -8.02 -12.15 9.09
CA HIS A 3 -8.66 -11.37 8.00
C HIS A 3 -10.09 -11.84 7.68
N THR A 4 -10.50 -13.01 8.17
CA THR A 4 -11.77 -13.65 7.77
C THR A 4 -12.62 -14.13 8.94
N SER A 5 -12.06 -14.23 10.16
CA SER A 5 -12.79 -14.69 11.34
C SER A 5 -12.72 -13.66 12.46
N LYS A 6 -13.87 -13.04 12.77
CA LYS A 6 -13.99 -12.09 13.88
C LYS A 6 -13.59 -12.73 15.21
N LYS A 7 -14.06 -13.95 15.47
CA LYS A 7 -13.70 -14.72 16.69
C LYS A 7 -12.19 -14.88 16.82
N PHE A 8 -11.50 -15.24 15.74
CA PHE A 8 -10.05 -15.40 15.77
C PHE A 8 -9.32 -14.06 15.91
N ALA A 9 -9.79 -13.01 15.22
CA ALA A 9 -9.23 -11.67 15.33
C ALA A 9 -9.31 -11.15 16.79
N HIS A 10 -10.48 -11.27 17.43
CA HIS A 10 -10.65 -10.92 18.84
C HIS A 10 -9.77 -11.79 19.75
N PHE A 11 -9.67 -13.09 19.48
CA PHE A 11 -8.84 -14.01 20.27
C PHE A 11 -7.37 -13.61 20.29
N VAL A 12 -6.85 -13.03 19.21
CA VAL A 12 -5.46 -12.52 19.15
C VAL A 12 -5.33 -11.04 19.56
N GLY A 13 -6.39 -10.44 20.10
CA GLY A 13 -6.38 -9.08 20.65
C GLY A 13 -6.67 -7.96 19.64
N LEU A 14 -7.14 -8.27 18.43
CA LEU A 14 -7.60 -7.25 17.48
C LEU A 14 -9.05 -6.82 17.80
N PRO A 15 -9.43 -5.57 17.49
CA PRO A 15 -10.79 -5.09 17.73
C PRO A 15 -11.83 -5.70 16.76
N ASP A 16 -11.43 -6.08 15.54
CA ASP A 16 -12.22 -6.84 14.55
C ASP A 16 -11.25 -7.40 13.49
N ILE A 17 -11.76 -8.03 12.43
CA ILE A 17 -10.97 -8.40 11.25
C ILE A 17 -10.33 -7.15 10.61
N ILE A 18 -9.11 -7.34 10.10
CA ILE A 18 -8.37 -6.30 9.39
C ILE A 18 -8.19 -6.68 7.92
N LEU A 19 -8.17 -5.70 7.03
CA LEU A 19 -7.76 -5.91 5.64
C LEU A 19 -6.32 -6.40 5.59
N GLN A 20 -6.04 -7.36 4.72
CA GLN A 20 -4.71 -7.93 4.57
C GLN A 20 -3.72 -6.87 4.07
N GLY A 21 -2.54 -6.78 4.70
CA GLY A 21 -1.55 -5.75 4.34
C GLY A 21 -1.14 -5.80 2.87
N THR A 22 -1.01 -6.99 2.28
CA THR A 22 -0.72 -7.14 0.84
C THR A 22 -1.85 -6.64 -0.05
N ALA A 23 -3.11 -6.70 0.39
CA ALA A 23 -4.23 -6.10 -0.34
C ALA A 23 -4.15 -4.56 -0.30
N THR A 24 -3.84 -3.98 0.86
CA THR A 24 -3.56 -2.54 1.00
C THR A 24 -2.43 -2.09 0.08
N LEU A 25 -1.33 -2.86 0.03
CA LEU A 25 -0.22 -2.59 -0.89
C LEU A 25 -0.65 -2.69 -2.36
N ALA A 26 -1.40 -3.72 -2.72
CA ALA A 26 -1.89 -3.90 -4.08
C ALA A 26 -2.77 -2.73 -4.54
N PHE A 27 -3.67 -2.23 -3.68
CA PHE A 27 -4.46 -1.04 -3.99
C PHE A 27 -3.61 0.20 -4.20
N ALA A 28 -2.60 0.41 -3.35
CA ALA A 28 -1.69 1.54 -3.49
C ALA A 28 -0.86 1.47 -4.78
N VAL A 29 -0.30 0.29 -5.07
CA VAL A 29 0.49 0.05 -6.28
C VAL A 29 -0.35 0.19 -7.54
N LYS A 30 -1.59 -0.33 -7.56
CA LYS A 30 -2.53 -0.15 -8.68
C LYS A 30 -2.68 1.34 -9.02
N GLU A 31 -2.87 2.17 -8.00
CA GLU A 31 -3.11 3.59 -8.24
C GLU A 31 -1.86 4.37 -8.64
N ILE A 32 -0.70 3.96 -8.13
CA ILE A 32 0.58 4.48 -8.62
C ILE A 32 0.82 4.07 -10.07
N ILE A 33 0.49 2.85 -10.49
CA ILE A 33 0.60 2.40 -11.89
C ILE A 33 -0.31 3.23 -12.80
N ASN A 34 -1.57 3.41 -12.40
CA ASN A 34 -2.53 4.21 -13.15
C ASN A 34 -2.05 5.66 -13.37
N THR A 35 -1.41 6.25 -12.36
CA THR A 35 -1.00 7.67 -12.39
C THR A 35 0.42 7.89 -12.92
N GLU A 36 1.31 6.92 -12.79
CA GLU A 36 2.75 7.12 -13.01
C GLU A 36 3.34 6.24 -14.12
N SER A 37 2.59 5.25 -14.61
CA SER A 37 2.99 4.37 -15.71
C SER A 37 1.89 4.17 -16.76
N GLU A 38 0.95 5.13 -16.88
CA GLU A 38 -0.13 5.10 -17.88
C GLU A 38 -1.00 3.83 -17.81
N GLY A 39 -1.09 3.24 -16.61
CA GLY A 39 -1.83 1.99 -16.41
C GLY A 39 -1.08 0.74 -16.87
N ASP A 40 0.17 0.80 -17.34
CA ASP A 40 0.94 -0.38 -17.73
C ASP A 40 1.66 -1.01 -16.52
N PRO A 41 1.20 -2.18 -16.03
CA PRO A 41 1.85 -2.87 -14.91
C PRO A 41 3.20 -3.50 -15.30
N ASN A 42 3.47 -3.72 -16.59
CA ASN A 42 4.74 -4.33 -17.04
C ASN A 42 5.94 -3.40 -16.79
N ARG A 43 5.68 -2.12 -16.49
CA ARG A 43 6.70 -1.14 -16.12
C ARG A 43 7.21 -1.32 -14.69
N VAL A 44 6.52 -2.05 -13.83
CA VAL A 44 6.96 -2.28 -12.45
C VAL A 44 8.14 -3.25 -12.43
N ARG A 45 9.25 -2.84 -11.80
CA ARG A 45 10.45 -3.67 -11.59
C ARG A 45 10.62 -4.10 -10.14
N GLU A 46 10.23 -3.25 -9.20
CA GLU A 46 10.43 -3.50 -7.78
C GLU A 46 9.33 -2.81 -6.98
N ILE A 47 8.87 -3.46 -5.91
CA ILE A 47 7.97 -2.91 -4.91
C ILE A 47 8.54 -3.27 -3.54
N ALA A 48 8.69 -2.30 -2.66
CA ALA A 48 9.10 -2.51 -1.28
C ALA A 48 8.27 -1.63 -0.34
N CYS A 49 8.03 -2.10 0.89
CA CYS A 49 7.33 -1.30 1.90
C CYS A 49 7.54 -1.86 3.31
N ASN A 50 7.16 -1.07 4.33
CA ASN A 50 6.93 -1.58 5.67
C ASN A 50 5.45 -1.43 6.04
N PHE A 51 4.78 -2.53 6.39
CA PHE A 51 3.47 -2.50 7.02
C PHE A 51 3.61 -1.98 8.46
N SER A 52 2.89 -0.92 8.79
CA SER A 52 3.03 -0.23 10.08
C SER A 52 1.70 0.05 10.79
N GLY A 53 0.57 -0.18 10.14
CA GLY A 53 -0.74 0.09 10.71
C GLY A 53 -1.83 -0.79 10.10
N MET A 54 -2.94 -0.91 10.84
CA MET A 54 -4.10 -1.68 10.42
C MET A 54 -4.99 -0.88 9.47
N VAL A 55 -5.68 -1.59 8.61
CA VAL A 55 -6.74 -1.04 7.76
C VAL A 55 -8.00 -1.84 8.04
N SER A 56 -9.08 -1.16 8.41
CA SER A 56 -10.39 -1.79 8.58
C SER A 56 -10.99 -2.12 7.21
N PRO A 57 -11.70 -3.25 7.07
CA PRO A 57 -12.58 -3.47 5.93
C PRO A 57 -13.56 -2.30 5.74
N ASP A 58 -14.01 -2.09 4.50
CA ASP A 58 -14.96 -1.03 4.12
C ASP A 58 -14.55 0.39 4.52
N SER A 59 -13.24 0.62 4.71
CA SER A 59 -12.67 1.94 5.01
C SER A 59 -11.82 2.47 3.87
N ASN A 60 -11.73 3.80 3.77
CA ASN A 60 -10.87 4.45 2.79
C ASN A 60 -9.40 4.38 3.23
N ILE A 61 -8.51 4.30 2.24
CA ILE A 61 -7.08 4.57 2.40
C ILE A 61 -6.70 5.78 1.53
N SER A 62 -5.68 6.53 1.94
CA SER A 62 -5.10 7.59 1.12
C SER A 62 -3.64 7.31 0.83
N ILE A 63 -3.21 7.59 -0.40
CA ILE A 63 -1.85 7.36 -0.87
C ILE A 63 -1.18 8.72 -1.02
N GLN A 64 -0.04 8.90 -0.37
CA GLN A 64 0.74 10.12 -0.48
C GLN A 64 2.10 9.82 -1.10
N VAL A 65 2.34 10.36 -2.30
CA VAL A 65 3.69 10.35 -2.88
C VAL A 65 4.55 11.38 -2.16
N LYS A 66 5.66 10.92 -1.56
CA LYS A 66 6.59 11.75 -0.79
C LYS A 66 7.73 12.27 -1.65
N LYS A 67 8.22 11.46 -2.59
CA LYS A 67 9.33 11.80 -3.47
C LYS A 67 9.25 11.02 -4.76
N LYS A 68 9.62 11.66 -5.86
CA LYS A 68 9.88 11.03 -7.15
C LYS A 68 11.33 11.31 -7.55
N LYS A 69 12.01 10.32 -8.14
CA LYS A 69 13.30 10.52 -8.80
C LYS A 69 13.23 9.87 -10.18
N GLU A 70 13.75 10.56 -11.18
CA GLU A 70 13.88 10.01 -12.51
C GLU A 70 15.37 9.93 -12.86
N THR A 71 15.81 8.80 -13.38
CA THR A 71 17.21 8.59 -13.76
C THR A 71 17.27 7.71 -15.00
N GLY A 72 17.71 8.27 -16.13
CA GLY A 72 17.73 7.57 -17.41
C GLY A 72 16.37 6.93 -17.74
N ASN A 73 16.34 5.60 -17.84
CA ASN A 73 15.16 4.79 -18.15
C ASN A 73 14.41 4.27 -16.89
N SER A 74 14.59 4.87 -15.72
CA SER A 74 13.84 4.50 -14.53
C SER A 74 13.18 5.69 -13.82
N LYS A 75 12.13 5.37 -13.06
CA LYS A 75 11.39 6.28 -12.20
C LYS A 75 11.18 5.60 -10.84
N GLU A 76 11.81 6.16 -9.82
CA GLU A 76 11.65 5.75 -8.42
C GLU A 76 10.56 6.60 -7.77
N ILE A 77 9.63 5.96 -7.07
CA ILE A 77 8.53 6.64 -6.38
C ILE A 77 8.49 6.16 -4.94
N PHE A 78 8.63 7.10 -4.02
CA PHE A 78 8.54 6.89 -2.58
C PHE A 78 7.17 7.37 -2.10
N PHE A 79 6.45 6.52 -1.38
CA PHE A 79 5.06 6.78 -0.97
C PHE A 79 4.77 6.30 0.45
N GLU A 80 3.69 6.82 1.00
CA GLU A 80 3.08 6.39 2.26
C GLU A 80 1.60 6.10 2.02
N VAL A 81 1.03 5.18 2.80
CA VAL A 81 -0.41 4.91 2.79
C VAL A 81 -0.96 5.15 4.17
N TYR A 82 -2.03 5.92 4.25
CA TYR A 82 -2.72 6.24 5.48
C TYR A 82 -4.08 5.53 5.52
N ASN A 83 -4.50 5.09 6.70
CA ASN A 83 -5.83 4.54 6.93
C ASN A 83 -6.86 5.67 7.18
N HIS A 84 -8.13 5.30 7.39
CA HIS A 84 -9.22 6.25 7.66
C HIS A 84 -9.05 7.08 8.95
N GLU A 85 -8.16 6.68 9.86
CA GLU A 85 -7.81 7.41 11.08
C GLU A 85 -6.57 8.32 10.89
N ASN A 86 -6.10 8.50 9.65
CA ASN A 86 -4.86 9.22 9.31
C ASN A 86 -3.58 8.63 9.93
N GLN A 87 -3.58 7.34 10.27
CA GLN A 87 -2.39 6.62 10.71
C GLN A 87 -1.71 5.95 9.51
N LYS A 88 -0.38 5.83 9.54
CA LYS A 88 0.39 5.18 8.47
C LYS A 88 0.16 3.67 8.48
N ALA A 89 -0.63 3.17 7.54
CA ALA A 89 -0.78 1.75 7.24
C ALA A 89 0.47 1.18 6.56
N ILE A 90 1.05 1.95 5.63
CA ILE A 90 2.32 1.66 4.97
C ILE A 90 3.26 2.85 5.12
N ARG A 91 4.47 2.58 5.61
CA ARG A 91 5.60 3.53 5.65
C ARG A 91 6.72 3.05 4.72
N ASN A 92 7.58 3.99 4.30
CA ASN A 92 8.72 3.71 3.42
C ASN A 92 8.30 2.91 2.16
N GLY A 93 7.12 3.20 1.61
CA GLY A 93 6.68 2.61 0.37
C GLY A 93 7.61 3.06 -0.76
N TYR A 94 7.97 2.11 -1.62
CA TYR A 94 8.86 2.31 -2.75
C TYR A 94 8.37 1.49 -3.93
N ILE A 95 8.39 2.10 -5.11
CA ILE A 95 8.18 1.40 -6.38
C ILE A 95 9.16 1.92 -7.42
N LEU A 96 9.79 0.98 -8.11
CA LEU A 96 10.67 1.25 -9.25
C LEU A 96 9.92 0.93 -10.54
N LEU A 97 9.81 1.92 -11.41
CA LEU A 97 9.24 1.79 -12.73
C LEU A 97 10.34 1.90 -13.79
N LYS A 98 10.28 1.09 -14.85
CA LYS A 98 10.99 1.39 -16.11
C LYS A 98 10.19 2.42 -16.91
N LYS A 99 10.90 3.29 -17.61
CA LYS A 99 10.31 4.17 -18.63
C LYS A 99 10.12 3.41 -19.94
#